data_AF-A0A527ZCE8-F1
#
_entry.id   AF-A0A527ZCE8-F1
#
_cell.length_a   1.000
_cell.length_b   1.000
_cell.length_c   1.000
_cell.angle_alpha   90.00
_cell.angle_beta   90.00
_cell.angle_gamma   90.00
#
_symmetry.space_group_name_H-M   'P 1'
#
loop_
_entity.id
_entity.type
_entity.pdbx_description
1 polymer ?
#
loop_
_entity_poly.entity_id
_entity_poly.type
_entity_poly.pdbx_seq_one_letter_code
_entity_poly.pdbx_strand_id
1 'polypeptide(L)'
;MEFVTTREQLRAIYKTPRPTDGSIRKELKALDGHCRSFIGKSPFVLIGSSDGAGNADVTPKGDRPGFVAVLDEKTIAIPDRPGNNRLDTLENILLNPSVGLLFLIPG
;
A
#
# COMPACT_ATOMS: atom_id res chain seq x y z
N MET A 1 -4.90 -26.08 22.39
CA MET A 1 -4.72 -24.71 21.87
C MET A 1 -6.00 -24.38 21.12
N GLU A 2 -6.70 -23.33 21.52
CA GLU A 2 -7.97 -22.93 20.87
C GLU A 2 -7.64 -21.99 19.70
N PHE A 3 -8.16 -22.31 18.51
CA PHE A 3 -7.89 -21.53 17.30
C PHE A 3 -9.11 -20.70 16.91
N VAL A 4 -8.88 -19.43 16.57
CA VAL A 4 -9.88 -18.56 15.94
C VAL A 4 -9.87 -18.86 14.44
N THR A 5 -10.97 -19.39 13.92
CA THR A 5 -11.10 -19.81 12.51
C THR A 5 -12.17 -19.02 11.76
N THR A 6 -13.01 -18.25 12.46
CA THR A 6 -14.04 -17.42 11.83
C THR A 6 -13.91 -15.95 12.19
N ARG A 7 -14.50 -15.11 11.34
CA ARG A 7 -14.56 -13.66 11.56
C ARG A 7 -15.38 -13.32 12.80
N GLU A 8 -16.44 -14.06 13.07
CA GLU A 8 -17.34 -13.88 14.21
C GLU A 8 -16.60 -14.16 15.52
N GLN A 9 -15.82 -15.24 15.58
CA GLN A 9 -14.95 -15.55 16.72
C GLN A 9 -13.93 -14.43 16.95
N LEU A 10 -13.32 -13.92 15.87
CA LEU A 10 -12.38 -12.80 15.98
C LEU A 10 -13.06 -11.51 16.50
N ARG A 11 -14.31 -11.26 16.10
CA ARG A 11 -15.10 -10.09 16.55
C ARG A 11 -15.64 -10.23 17.97
N ALA A 12 -15.75 -11.44 18.51
CA ALA A 12 -16.00 -11.64 19.93
C ALA A 12 -14.81 -11.18 20.80
N ILE A 13 -13.59 -11.23 20.27
CA ILE A 13 -12.35 -10.80 20.94
C ILE A 13 -12.11 -9.29 20.74
N TYR A 14 -12.24 -8.82 19.49
CA TYR A 14 -11.92 -7.44 19.11
C TYR A 14 -13.15 -6.63 18.75
N LYS A 15 -13.31 -5.48 19.41
CA LYS A 15 -14.38 -4.53 19.14
C LYS A 15 -14.36 -4.03 17.69
N THR A 16 -15.54 -3.84 17.12
CA THR A 16 -15.70 -3.17 15.82
C THR A 16 -15.40 -1.68 15.96
N PRO A 17 -14.47 -1.12 15.17
CA PRO A 17 -14.20 0.31 15.21
C PRO A 17 -15.42 1.08 14.71
N ARG A 18 -15.71 2.21 15.35
CA ARG A 18 -16.79 3.12 15.00
C ARG A 18 -16.28 4.17 14.01
N PRO A 19 -17.15 4.76 13.17
CA PRO A 19 -16.75 5.85 12.27
C PRO A 19 -16.13 7.06 12.98
N THR A 20 -16.45 7.27 14.26
CA THR A 20 -15.90 8.36 15.09
C THR A 20 -14.50 8.07 15.64
N ASP A 21 -14.04 6.83 15.58
CA ASP A 21 -12.73 6.45 16.12
C ASP A 21 -11.62 7.04 15.25
N GLY A 22 -10.55 7.55 15.89
CA GLY A 22 -9.46 8.24 15.20
C GLY A 22 -8.74 7.38 14.15
N SER A 23 -8.69 6.06 14.34
CA SER A 23 -8.10 5.12 13.39
C SER A 23 -8.86 5.03 12.07
N ILE A 24 -10.18 5.23 12.10
CA ILE A 24 -11.02 5.27 10.90
C ILE A 24 -10.99 6.66 10.28
N ARG A 25 -11.08 7.72 11.10
CA ARG A 25 -11.08 9.10 10.60
C ARG A 25 -9.80 9.51 9.88
N LYS A 26 -8.66 8.88 10.19
CA LYS A 26 -7.38 9.14 9.51
C LYS A 26 -7.24 8.42 8.16
N GLU A 27 -8.19 7.57 7.78
CA GLU A 27 -8.23 6.95 6.46
C GLU A 27 -8.81 7.95 5.46
N LEU A 28 -8.00 8.33 4.47
CA LEU A 28 -8.38 9.31 3.45
C LEU A 28 -8.74 8.59 2.15
N LYS A 29 -9.81 9.05 1.48
CA LYS A 29 -10.24 8.53 0.17
C LYS A 29 -9.56 9.23 -1.03
N ALA A 30 -8.73 10.23 -0.73
CA ALA A 30 -8.03 11.07 -1.69
C ALA A 30 -6.73 11.58 -1.03
N LEU A 31 -5.72 11.82 -1.86
CA LEU A 31 -4.43 12.35 -1.45
C LEU A 31 -4.55 13.83 -1.08
N ASP A 32 -4.47 14.13 0.21
CA ASP A 32 -4.43 15.51 0.69
C ASP A 32 -3.02 16.13 0.57
N GLY A 33 -2.88 17.39 1.01
CA GLY A 33 -1.59 18.07 0.99
C GLY A 33 -0.50 17.36 1.80
N HIS A 34 -0.86 16.69 2.90
CA HIS A 34 0.08 15.95 3.73
C HIS A 34 0.56 14.67 3.03
N CYS A 35 -0.34 13.89 2.44
CA CYS A 35 0.00 12.73 1.64
C CYS A 35 0.94 13.11 0.49
N ARG A 36 0.61 14.18 -0.25
CA ARG A 36 1.43 14.66 -1.38
C ARG A 36 2.82 15.09 -0.92
N SER A 37 2.91 15.82 0.21
CA SER A 37 4.21 16.20 0.79
C SER A 37 5.03 15.00 1.24
N PHE A 38 4.38 14.00 1.84
CA PHE A 38 5.03 12.79 2.32
C PHE A 38 5.59 11.95 1.17
N ILE A 39 4.77 11.70 0.14
CA ILE A 39 5.18 11.00 -1.09
C ILE A 39 6.36 11.74 -1.74
N GLY A 40 6.27 13.07 -1.89
CA GLY A 40 7.33 13.89 -2.50
C GLY A 40 8.65 13.88 -1.74
N LYS A 41 8.66 13.54 -0.45
CA LYS A 41 9.88 13.42 0.38
C LYS A 41 10.42 12.01 0.48
N SER A 42 9.67 11.01 0.03
CA SER A 42 10.01 9.60 0.20
C SER A 42 10.98 9.14 -0.89
N PRO A 43 12.23 8.73 -0.56
CA PRO A 43 13.15 8.11 -1.53
C PRO A 43 12.88 6.62 -1.75
N PHE A 44 11.89 6.04 -1.08
CA PHE A 44 11.65 4.60 -1.10
C PHE A 44 10.17 4.26 -0.93
N VAL A 45 9.69 3.28 -1.70
CA VAL A 45 8.34 2.72 -1.61
C VAL A 45 8.40 1.19 -1.69
N LEU A 46 7.59 0.53 -0.87
CA LEU A 46 7.31 -0.89 -0.97
C LEU A 46 5.95 -1.09 -1.64
N ILE A 47 5.90 -1.96 -2.64
CA ILE A 47 4.67 -2.31 -3.35
C ILE A 47 4.31 -3.74 -2.98
N GLY A 48 3.28 -3.91 -2.16
CA GLY A 48 2.67 -5.20 -1.88
C GLY A 48 1.66 -5.55 -2.96
N SER A 49 1.80 -6.73 -3.56
CA SER A 49 0.91 -7.24 -4.59
C SER A 49 0.62 -8.72 -4.35
N SER A 50 -0.44 -9.23 -4.98
CA SER A 50 -0.76 -10.65 -4.94
C SER A 50 -1.34 -11.12 -6.26
N ASP A 51 -1.12 -12.37 -6.62
CA ASP A 51 -1.77 -12.99 -7.76
C ASP A 51 -3.27 -13.25 -7.50
N GLY A 52 -3.96 -13.86 -8.48
CA GLY A 52 -5.37 -14.24 -8.36
C GLY A 52 -5.65 -15.40 -7.39
N ALA A 53 -4.62 -16.12 -6.93
CA ALA A 53 -4.72 -17.20 -5.96
C ALA A 53 -4.42 -16.72 -4.52
N GLY A 54 -4.01 -15.46 -4.35
CA GLY A 54 -3.66 -14.87 -3.06
C GLY A 54 -2.22 -15.09 -2.63
N ASN A 55 -1.34 -15.59 -3.51
CA ASN A 55 0.10 -15.59 -3.24
C ASN A 55 0.60 -14.15 -3.32
N ALA A 56 1.25 -13.67 -2.26
CA ALA A 56 1.64 -12.27 -2.15
C ALA A 56 3.16 -12.09 -2.07
N ASP A 57 3.65 -11.02 -2.67
CA ASP A 57 5.03 -10.56 -2.59
C ASP A 57 5.10 -9.05 -2.37
N VAL A 58 6.31 -8.56 -2.04
CA VAL A 58 6.59 -7.15 -1.85
C VAL A 58 7.81 -6.76 -2.66
N THR A 59 7.65 -5.83 -3.59
CA THR A 59 8.74 -5.27 -4.39
C THR A 59 9.16 -3.90 -3.88
N PRO A 60 10.44 -3.71 -3.51
CA PRO A 60 10.97 -2.39 -3.18
C PRO A 60 11.31 -1.59 -4.45
N LYS A 61 10.98 -0.30 -4.46
CA LYS A 61 11.48 0.68 -5.44
C LYS A 61 12.05 1.89 -4.72
N GLY A 62 13.25 2.32 -5.13
CA GLY A 62 13.95 3.45 -4.53
C GLY A 62 14.63 4.32 -5.58
N ASP A 63 14.67 5.62 -5.32
CA ASP A 63 15.31 6.65 -6.14
C ASP A 63 15.43 7.95 -5.30
N ARG A 64 15.82 9.07 -5.91
CA ARG A 64 15.84 10.38 -5.24
C ARG A 64 14.43 10.75 -4.76
N PRO A 65 14.29 11.47 -3.62
CA PRO A 65 12.99 11.98 -3.17
C PRO A 65 12.23 12.69 -4.29
N GLY A 66 10.94 12.38 -4.42
CA GLY A 66 10.08 12.95 -5.46
C GLY A 66 10.04 12.15 -6.76
N PHE A 67 10.64 10.95 -6.81
CA PHE A 67 10.59 10.10 -8.02
C PHE A 67 9.19 9.56 -8.34
N VAL A 68 8.32 9.41 -7.34
CA VAL A 68 6.91 9.08 -7.54
C VAL A 68 6.13 10.38 -7.75
N ALA A 69 5.50 10.52 -8.91
CA ALA A 69 4.69 11.68 -9.22
C ALA A 69 3.24 11.49 -8.76
N VAL A 70 2.64 12.51 -8.14
CA VAL A 70 1.20 12.54 -7.88
C VAL A 70 0.53 13.24 -9.05
N LEU A 71 -0.23 12.50 -9.85
CA LEU A 71 -0.88 13.02 -11.06
C LEU A 71 -2.19 13.75 -10.73
N ASP A 72 -2.96 13.21 -9.78
CA ASP A 72 -4.19 13.80 -9.28
C ASP A 72 -4.49 13.31 -7.83
N GLU A 73 -5.68 13.59 -7.31
CA GLU A 73 -6.09 13.22 -5.94
C GLU A 73 -6.16 11.70 -5.68
N LYS A 74 -6.15 10.86 -6.72
CA LYS A 74 -6.28 9.40 -6.61
C LYS A 74 -5.26 8.61 -7.43
N THR A 75 -4.46 9.30 -8.23
CA THR A 75 -3.52 8.66 -9.16
C THR A 75 -2.09 9.10 -8.88
N ILE A 76 -1.20 8.13 -8.79
CA ILE A 76 0.25 8.32 -8.73
C ILE A 76 0.93 7.59 -9.89
N ALA A 77 2.11 8.03 -10.28
CA ALA A 77 2.97 7.36 -11.24
C ALA A 77 4.28 6.96 -10.55
N ILE A 78 4.55 5.65 -10.54
CA ILE A 78 5.80 5.07 -10.05
C ILE A 78 6.65 4.70 -11.28
N PRO A 79 7.85 5.26 -11.44
CA PRO A 79 8.67 4.97 -12.61
C PRO A 79 9.20 3.54 -12.58
N ASP A 80 9.25 2.91 -13.75
CA ASP A 80 9.90 1.61 -13.92
C ASP A 80 11.35 1.81 -14.35
N ARG A 81 12.26 1.73 -13.38
CA ARG A 81 13.71 1.88 -13.60
C ARG A 81 14.30 0.54 -14.06
N PRO A 82 15.36 0.56 -14.90
CA PRO A 82 16.12 -0.65 -15.21
C PRO A 82 16.57 -1.36 -13.93
N GLY A 83 16.32 -2.66 -13.86
CA GLY A 83 16.58 -3.47 -12.67
C GLY A 83 16.95 -4.89 -13.03
N ASN A 84 16.54 -5.84 -12.19
CA ASN A 84 16.78 -7.27 -12.38
C ASN A 84 15.78 -7.95 -13.34
N ASN A 85 14.93 -7.17 -14.03
CA ASN A 85 13.85 -7.65 -14.90
C ASN A 85 12.86 -8.62 -14.24
N ARG A 86 12.75 -8.59 -12.90
CA ARG A 86 11.69 -9.29 -12.21
C ARG A 86 10.39 -8.52 -12.39
N LEU A 87 9.38 -9.19 -12.95
CA LEU A 87 8.08 -8.61 -13.26
C LEU A 87 7.01 -8.97 -12.23
N ASP A 88 7.38 -9.52 -11.06
CA ASP A 88 6.47 -10.08 -10.06
C ASP A 88 5.24 -9.19 -9.82
N THR A 89 5.47 -7.91 -9.45
CA THR A 89 4.39 -6.94 -9.23
C THR A 89 3.55 -6.66 -10.49
N LEU A 90 4.17 -6.58 -11.67
CA LEU A 90 3.45 -6.27 -12.92
C LEU A 90 2.59 -7.47 -13.36
N GLU A 91 3.12 -8.69 -13.26
CA GLU A 91 2.38 -9.92 -13.54
C GLU A 91 1.21 -10.11 -12.56
N ASN A 92 1.43 -9.82 -11.27
CA ASN A 92 0.36 -9.83 -10.27
C ASN A 92 -0.74 -8.82 -10.61
N ILE A 93 -0.39 -7.58 -10.99
CA ILE A 93 -1.37 -6.53 -11.32
C ILE A 93 -2.24 -6.91 -12.52
N LEU A 94 -1.72 -7.68 -13.48
CA LEU A 94 -2.53 -8.17 -14.61
C LEU A 94 -3.64 -9.14 -14.16
N LEU A 95 -3.43 -9.88 -13.06
CA LEU A 95 -4.40 -10.83 -12.52
C LEU A 95 -5.26 -10.24 -11.40
N ASN A 96 -4.69 -9.37 -10.58
CA ASN A 96 -5.33 -8.67 -9.48
C ASN A 96 -4.78 -7.23 -9.38
N PRO A 97 -5.55 -6.21 -9.79
CA PRO A 97 -5.06 -4.83 -9.85
C PRO A 97 -4.90 -4.16 -8.47
N SER A 98 -5.23 -4.87 -7.38
CA SER A 98 -5.13 -4.31 -6.02
C SER A 98 -3.69 -4.35 -5.54
N VAL A 99 -3.19 -3.19 -5.08
CA VAL A 99 -1.86 -3.07 -4.49
C VAL A 99 -1.90 -2.30 -3.16
N GLY A 100 -0.96 -2.62 -2.27
CA GLY A 100 -0.66 -1.85 -1.07
C GLY A 100 0.65 -1.10 -1.23
N LEU A 101 0.71 0.15 -0.79
CA LEU A 101 1.90 0.99 -0.89
C LEU A 101 2.36 1.46 0.49
N LEU A 102 3.65 1.34 0.76
CA LEU A 102 4.27 1.89 1.96
C LEU A 102 5.46 2.77 1.57
N PHE A 103 5.26 4.09 1.73
CA PHE A 103 6.29 5.10 1.51
C PHE A 103 7.12 5.31 2.78
N LEU A 104 8.44 5.47 2.63
CA LEU A 104 9.36 5.68 3.74
C LEU A 104 10.19 6.95 3.54
N ILE A 105 10.38 7.71 4.61
CA ILE A 105 11.33 8.82 4.72
C ILE A 105 12.38 8.40 5.76
N PRO A 106 13.68 8.26 5.39
CA PRO A 106 14.73 7.99 6.35
C PRO A 106 14.90 9.20 7.30
N GLY A 107 15.12 8.91 8.58
CA GLY A 107 15.31 9.91 9.65
C GLY A 107 16.72 10.49 9.71
#